data_AF-A0A177CEI3-F1
#
_entry.id   AF-A0A177CEI3-F1
#
_cell.length_a   1.000
_cell.length_b   1.000
_cell.length_c   1.000
_cell.angle_alpha   90.00
_cell.angle_beta   90.00
_cell.angle_gamma   90.00
#
_symmetry.space_group_name_H-M   'P 1'
#
loop_
_entity.id
_entity.type
_entity.pdbx_description
1 polymer ?
#
loop_
_entity_poly.entity_id
_entity_poly.type
_entity_poly.pdbx_seq_one_letter_code
_entity_poly.pdbx_strand_id
1 'polypeptide(L)'
;ANAPQRLQSALWYSIGQFVDNEGAEDFNATPQFIGALTELVYTQIENSAKDLELFSKHAGRKVINVDDVMLLTRRNEALEETLKRELDRMRAAEGR
;
A
#
# COMPACT_ATOMS: atom_id res chain seq x y z
N ALA A 1 8.61 23.25 -1.35
CA ALA A 1 7.58 22.43 -0.69
C ALA A 1 8.25 21.63 0.43
N ASN A 2 7.69 21.68 1.64
CA ASN A 2 8.02 20.78 2.75
C ASN A 2 7.77 19.31 2.35
N ALA A 3 8.51 18.39 2.96
CA ALA A 3 8.53 16.98 2.57
C ALA A 3 7.15 16.30 2.49
N PRO A 4 6.20 16.53 3.42
CA PRO A 4 4.88 15.90 3.37
C PRO A 4 4.08 16.28 2.11
N GLN A 5 4.11 17.54 1.71
CA GLN A 5 3.40 18.08 0.56
C GLN A 5 3.96 17.50 -0.74
N ARG A 6 5.28 17.23 -0.78
CA ARG A 6 5.91 16.54 -1.91
C ARG A 6 5.45 15.09 -2.02
N LEU A 7 5.37 14.37 -0.90
CA LEU A 7 4.89 12.98 -0.88
C LEU A 7 3.42 12.90 -1.27
N GLN A 8 2.58 13.80 -0.76
CA GLN A 8 1.16 13.87 -1.13
C GLN A 8 0.96 14.19 -2.62
N SER A 9 1.76 15.11 -3.17
CA SER A 9 1.68 15.43 -4.61
C SER A 9 2.09 14.24 -5.48
N ALA A 10 3.15 13.51 -5.09
CA ALA A 10 3.58 12.30 -5.78
C ALA A 10 2.55 11.16 -5.68
N LEU A 11 1.91 11.02 -4.51
CA LEU A 11 0.84 10.06 -4.31
C LEU A 11 -0.38 10.40 -5.17
N TRP A 12 -0.80 11.66 -5.19
CA TRP A 12 -1.90 12.13 -6.03
C TRP A 12 -1.68 11.81 -7.51
N TYR A 13 -0.47 12.08 -8.02
CA TYR A 13 -0.09 11.74 -9.39
C TYR A 13 -0.17 10.23 -9.66
N SER A 14 0.40 9.42 -8.76
CA SER A 14 0.40 7.96 -8.89
C SER A 14 -1.01 7.37 -8.85
N ILE A 15 -1.88 7.91 -7.99
CA ILE A 15 -3.29 7.51 -7.90
C ILE A 15 -4.05 7.91 -9.16
N GLY A 16 -3.80 9.10 -9.71
CA GLY A 16 -4.39 9.50 -10.99
C GLY A 16 -4.05 8.50 -12.10
N GLN A 17 -2.78 8.16 -12.26
CA GLN A 17 -2.35 7.16 -13.25
C GLN A 17 -2.95 5.77 -12.99
N PHE A 18 -3.03 5.34 -11.73
CA PHE A 18 -3.64 4.07 -11.37
C PHE A 18 -5.13 4.04 -11.76
N VAL A 19 -5.86 5.10 -11.45
CA VAL A 19 -7.28 5.22 -11.79
C VAL A 19 -7.50 5.27 -13.30
N ASP A 20 -6.64 5.96 -14.05
CA ASP A 20 -6.71 6.00 -15.51
C ASP A 20 -6.43 4.62 -16.15
N ASN A 21 -5.55 3.80 -15.54
CA ASN A 21 -5.21 2.47 -16.04
C ASN A 21 -6.25 1.40 -15.70
N GLU A 22 -6.86 1.47 -14.51
CA GLU A 22 -7.86 0.51 -14.04
C GLU A 22 -9.30 0.94 -14.37
N GLY A 23 -9.48 2.21 -14.76
CA GLY A 23 -10.77 2.76 -15.19
C GLY A 23 -11.26 2.10 -16.48
N ALA A 24 -12.59 2.01 -16.61
CA ALA A 24 -13.17 1.67 -17.90
C ALA A 24 -12.93 2.81 -18.90
N GLU A 25 -12.68 2.47 -20.17
CA GLU A 25 -12.45 3.45 -21.24
C GLU A 25 -13.56 4.51 -21.36
N ASP A 26 -14.77 4.20 -20.88
CA ASP A 26 -15.96 5.05 -20.95
C ASP A 26 -16.20 5.95 -19.71
N PHE A 27 -15.29 5.98 -18.72
CA PHE A 27 -15.45 6.85 -17.55
C PHE A 27 -14.15 7.56 -17.12
N ASN A 28 -14.22 8.89 -17.06
CA ASN A 28 -13.15 9.72 -16.51
C ASN A 28 -13.42 10.02 -15.03
N ALA A 29 -12.49 9.63 -14.17
CA ALA A 29 -12.55 9.98 -12.76
C ALA A 29 -12.44 11.49 -12.57
N THR A 30 -13.26 12.03 -11.67
CA THR A 30 -13.21 13.46 -11.36
C THR A 30 -11.98 13.78 -10.52
N PRO A 31 -11.43 15.01 -10.61
CA PRO A 31 -10.34 15.44 -9.72
C PRO A 31 -10.69 15.31 -8.23
N GLN A 32 -11.97 15.47 -7.88
CA GLN A 32 -12.48 15.29 -6.53
C GLN A 32 -12.40 13.83 -6.06
N PHE A 33 -12.76 12.87 -6.93
CA PHE A 33 -12.59 11.46 -6.63
C PHE A 33 -11.12 11.09 -6.44
N ILE A 34 -10.24 11.54 -7.34
CA ILE A 34 -8.79 11.30 -7.24
C ILE A 34 -8.24 11.92 -5.95
N GLY A 35 -8.67 13.13 -5.59
CA GLY A 35 -8.31 13.79 -4.33
C GLY A 35 -8.75 12.99 -3.10
N ALA A 36 -10.01 12.57 -3.04
CA ALA A 36 -10.54 11.78 -1.93
C ALA A 36 -9.83 10.41 -1.80
N LEU A 37 -9.58 9.74 -2.93
CA LEU A 37 -8.84 8.47 -2.94
C LEU A 37 -7.39 8.66 -2.49
N THR A 38 -6.75 9.77 -2.88
CA THR A 38 -5.40 10.13 -2.43
C THR A 38 -5.35 10.29 -0.90
N GLU A 39 -6.31 11.01 -0.32
CA GLU A 39 -6.40 11.18 1.14
C GLU A 39 -6.63 9.84 1.85
N LEU A 40 -7.53 9.00 1.32
CA LEU A 40 -7.80 7.67 1.85
C LEU A 40 -6.53 6.80 1.86
N VAL A 41 -5.80 6.74 0.74
CA VAL A 41 -4.57 5.96 0.61
C VAL A 41 -3.48 6.53 1.53
N TYR A 42 -3.37 7.85 1.63
CA TYR A 42 -2.43 8.49 2.55
C TYR A 42 -2.69 8.09 4.00
N THR A 43 -3.95 8.15 4.47
CA THR A 43 -4.34 7.68 5.81
C THR A 43 -4.07 6.18 5.98
N GLN A 44 -4.32 5.36 4.96
CA GLN A 44 -4.04 3.92 5.03
C GLN A 44 -2.53 3.63 5.17
N ILE A 45 -1.67 4.41 4.50
CA ILE A 45 -0.21 4.31 4.64
C ILE A 45 0.20 4.66 6.07
N GLU A 46 -0.34 5.73 6.67
CA GLU A 46 -0.04 6.09 8.06
C GLU A 46 -0.44 4.99 9.05
N ASN A 47 -1.61 4.39 8.88
CA ASN A 47 -2.07 3.28 9.72
C ASN A 47 -1.17 2.04 9.55
N SER A 48 -0.88 1.67 8.30
CA SER A 48 -0.04 0.51 7.99
C SER A 48 1.38 0.67 8.54
N ALA A 49 1.96 1.87 8.43
CA ALA A 49 3.30 2.16 8.96
C ALA A 49 3.37 2.01 10.49
N LYS A 50 2.35 2.52 11.22
CA LYS A 50 2.25 2.38 12.68
C LYS A 50 2.12 0.91 13.09
N ASP A 51 1.26 0.17 12.40
CA ASP A 51 1.05 -1.26 12.67
C ASP A 51 2.33 -2.08 12.43
N LEU A 52 3.01 -1.87 11.30
CA LEU A 52 4.27 -2.55 10.99
C LEU A 52 5.37 -2.25 12.04
N GLU A 53 5.48 -1.00 12.47
CA GLU A 53 6.41 -0.63 13.53
C GLU A 53 6.09 -1.37 14.83
N LEU A 54 4.82 -1.38 15.23
CA LEU A 54 4.36 -2.07 16.44
C LEU A 54 4.58 -3.59 16.38
N PHE A 55 4.32 -4.23 15.23
CA PHE A 55 4.52 -5.66 15.05
C PHE A 55 5.99 -6.05 15.17
N SER A 56 6.88 -5.31 14.50
CA SER A 56 8.32 -5.54 14.60
C SER A 56 8.83 -5.37 16.04
N LYS A 57 8.36 -4.32 16.74
CA LYS A 57 8.69 -4.05 18.15
C LYS A 57 8.18 -5.14 19.09
N HIS A 58 6.95 -5.63 18.88
CA HIS A 58 6.37 -6.71 19.66
C HIS A 58 7.21 -8.01 19.55
N ALA A 59 7.81 -8.25 18.38
CA ALA A 59 8.73 -9.35 18.15
C ALA A 59 10.18 -9.06 18.60
N GLY A 60 10.44 -7.94 19.29
CA GLY A 60 11.79 -7.56 19.75
C GLY A 60 12.75 -7.11 18.64
N ARG A 61 12.24 -6.81 17.44
CA ARG A 61 13.02 -6.40 16.27
C ARG A 61 12.96 -4.89 16.07
N LYS A 62 13.96 -4.35 15.36
CA LYS A 62 14.01 -2.96 14.87
C LYS A 62 13.85 -2.85 13.35
N VAL A 63 13.81 -3.99 12.67
CA VAL A 63 13.72 -4.10 11.21
C VAL A 63 12.46 -4.92 10.91
N ILE A 64 11.59 -4.34 10.08
CA ILE A 64 10.36 -4.96 9.59
C ILE A 64 10.73 -6.10 8.65
N ASN A 65 10.03 -7.23 8.76
CA ASN A 65 10.18 -8.38 7.86
C ASN A 65 8.82 -8.79 7.26
N VAL A 66 8.84 -9.88 6.49
CA VAL A 66 7.64 -10.41 5.81
C VAL A 66 6.55 -10.79 6.80
N ASP A 67 6.88 -11.32 7.99
CA ASP A 67 5.89 -11.73 8.98
C ASP A 67 5.04 -10.55 9.47
N ASP A 68 5.64 -9.37 9.61
CA ASP A 68 4.93 -8.14 10.00
C ASP A 68 3.93 -7.72 8.92
N VAL A 69 4.33 -7.81 7.64
CA VAL A 69 3.47 -7.48 6.49
C VAL A 69 2.31 -8.48 6.39
N MET A 70 2.58 -9.77 6.58
CA MET A 70 1.54 -10.80 6.60
C MET A 70 0.57 -10.60 7.78
N LEU A 71 1.04 -10.07 8.91
CA LEU A 71 0.17 -9.79 10.05
C LEU A 71 -0.81 -8.63 9.80
N LEU A 72 -0.51 -7.70 8.88
CA LEU A 72 -1.46 -6.66 8.47
C LEU A 72 -2.74 -7.25 7.86
N THR A 73 -2.63 -8.38 7.16
CA THR A 73 -3.75 -8.98 6.43
C THR A 73 -4.63 -9.88 7.30
N ARG A 74 -4.32 -10.06 8.59
CA ARG A 74 -4.99 -11.00 9.51
C ARG A 74 -6.52 -10.90 9.63
N ARG A 75 -7.11 -9.80 9.14
CA ARG A 75 -8.57 -9.55 9.17
C ARG A 75 -9.22 -9.69 7.79
N ASN A 76 -8.45 -10.02 6.76
CA ASN A 76 -8.91 -10.13 5.39
C ASN A 76 -8.19 -11.31 4.71
N GLU A 77 -8.81 -12.48 4.78
CA GLU A 77 -8.26 -13.74 4.25
C GLU A 77 -7.96 -13.66 2.75
N ALA A 78 -8.81 -12.99 1.97
CA ALA A 78 -8.58 -12.82 0.54
C ALA A 78 -7.35 -11.96 0.24
N LEU A 79 -7.12 -10.91 1.03
CA LEU A 79 -5.91 -10.09 0.93
C LEU A 79 -4.67 -10.88 1.36
N GLU A 80 -4.78 -11.67 2.44
CA GLU A 80 -3.70 -12.54 2.90
C GLU A 80 -3.28 -13.54 1.82
N GLU A 81 -4.25 -14.19 1.18
CA GLU A 81 -3.99 -15.11 0.08
C GLU A 81 -3.33 -14.41 -1.11
N THR A 82 -3.81 -13.21 -1.46
CA THR A 82 -3.23 -12.40 -2.54
C THR A 82 -1.77 -12.06 -2.26
N LEU A 83 -1.44 -11.58 -1.06
CA LEU A 83 -0.06 -11.25 -0.71
C LEU A 83 0.85 -12.49 -0.59
N LYS A 84 0.33 -13.63 -0.13
CA LYS A 84 1.07 -14.90 -0.13
C LYS A 84 1.48 -15.30 -1.54
N ARG A 85 0.56 -15.24 -2.50
CA ARG A 85 0.86 -15.56 -3.91
C ARG A 85 1.94 -14.64 -4.49
N GLU A 86 1.87 -13.34 -4.21
CA GLU A 86 2.92 -12.40 -4.65
C GLU A 86 4.27 -12.66 -3.96
N LEU A 87 4.28 -12.98 -2.67
CA LEU A 87 5.50 -13.35 -1.95
C LEU A 87 6.16 -14.59 -2.56
N ASP A 88 5.38 -15.62 -2.89
CA ASP A 88 5.89 -16.85 -3.52
C ASP A 88 6.46 -16.55 -4.91
N ARG A 89 5.81 -15.67 -5.68
CA ARG A 89 6.31 -15.18 -6.96
C ARG A 89 7.64 -14.44 -6.80
N MET A 90 7.79 -13.56 -5.81
CA MET A 90 9.04 -12.84 -5.54
C MET A 90 10.18 -13.79 -5.18
N ARG A 91 9.93 -14.76 -4.29
CA ARG A 91 10.90 -15.79 -3.90
C ARG A 91 11.37 -16.64 -5.09
N ALA A 92 10.44 -17.00 -5.98
CA ALA A 92 10.77 -17.74 -7.19
C ALA A 92 11.63 -16.92 -8.18
N ALA A 93 11.48 -15.59 -8.19
CA ALA A 93 12.28 -14.69 -9.02
C ALA A 93 13.70 -14.46 -8.45
N GLU A 94 13.85 -14.37 -7.13
CA GLU A 94 15.14 -14.20 -6.44
C GLU A 94 15.97 -15.50 -6.38
N GLY A 95 15.32 -16.67 -6.45
CA GLY A 95 15.98 -17.98 -6.49
C GLY A 95 16.61 -18.36 -7.85
N ARG A 96 16.87 -17.37 -8.74
CA ARG A 96 17.57 -17.53 -10.03
C ARG A 96 18.89 -16.79 -10.04
#